data_AF-A0A8H4BPB0-F1
#
_entry.id   AF-A0A8H4BPB0-F1
#
_cell.length_a   1.000
_cell.length_b   1.000
_cell.length_c   1.000
_cell.angle_alpha   90.00
_cell.angle_beta   90.00
_cell.angle_gamma   90.00
#
_symmetry.space_group_name_H-M   'P 1'
#
loop_
_entity.id
_entity.type
_entity.pdbx_description
1 polymer ?
#
loop_
_entity_poly.entity_id
_entity_poly.type
_entity_poly.pdbx_seq_one_letter_code
_entity_poly.pdbx_strand_id
1 'polypeptide(L)'
;MFSPPPRFAAEFDQKLQNAANFNLVPRDLGWKAPFIKVDKLQDIPKPFGHKERCELGLDFDVLYMLESVISYHYINEYNLDDEFYSKLIDLDPVVICAVLQMLSEAKQRVWNPLAEIIRIWSRWDMKVIKKRSVPNHCALLRKIVVTPTHIYIQTPSVETTNRVIRHYKEQSEGFIRVQFMDEGYNRVGGAGNENMAKDSIYGRIFTILKRGVQIGKKRYEFLAFSSSQLREQGCWFFAPTTDINAHTIRTWMGVFSHEKVVAKHAIRMGQCFSSTRPVYTLQEDEVEYIEDVKHNGYTFSDGVGKISPELAKEVAVLLELKSPPSAFQFRLGGAKGVLTIDERLANTKIKVQLRPSQIKFESKHLTLEVIRTSTYIHGYLNRQVITLLSSLGIKDQ
;
A
#
# COMPACT_ATOMS: atom_id res chain seq x y z
N MET A 1 -41.15 -5.58 -25.22
CA MET A 1 -42.14 -6.57 -24.74
C MET A 1 -42.08 -7.73 -25.71
N PHE A 2 -41.67 -8.94 -25.29
CA PHE A 2 -41.72 -10.09 -26.19
C PHE A 2 -43.16 -10.60 -26.23
N SER A 3 -43.82 -10.47 -27.37
CA SER A 3 -45.13 -11.07 -27.62
C SER A 3 -44.94 -12.16 -28.67
N PRO A 4 -45.22 -13.44 -28.35
CA PRO A 4 -45.17 -14.48 -29.36
C PRO A 4 -46.19 -14.18 -30.48
N PRO A 5 -45.94 -14.64 -31.73
CA PRO A 5 -46.91 -14.51 -32.80
C PRO A 5 -48.29 -15.07 -32.38
N PRO A 6 -49.42 -14.48 -32.79
CA PRO A 6 -50.76 -14.83 -32.29
C PRO A 6 -51.07 -16.33 -32.34
N ARG A 7 -50.58 -17.03 -33.38
CA ARG A 7 -50.75 -18.48 -33.55
C ARG A 7 -50.07 -19.34 -32.47
N PHE A 8 -49.08 -18.81 -31.76
CA PHE A 8 -48.31 -19.52 -30.73
C PHE A 8 -48.53 -18.94 -29.32
N ALA A 9 -49.38 -17.93 -29.17
CA ALA A 9 -49.56 -17.23 -27.89
C ALA A 9 -50.12 -18.17 -26.81
N ALA A 10 -51.12 -18.99 -27.15
CA ALA A 10 -51.70 -19.96 -26.23
C ALA A 10 -50.70 -21.05 -25.80
N GLU A 11 -49.93 -21.58 -26.76
CA GLU A 11 -48.91 -22.60 -26.47
C GLU A 11 -47.77 -22.05 -25.60
N PHE A 12 -47.36 -20.81 -25.86
CA PHE A 12 -46.33 -20.11 -25.07
C PHE A 12 -46.81 -19.86 -23.63
N ASP A 13 -48.02 -19.37 -23.44
CA ASP A 13 -48.62 -19.14 -22.11
C ASP A 13 -48.74 -20.47 -21.34
N GLN A 14 -49.12 -21.56 -22.01
CA GLN A 14 -49.22 -22.88 -21.38
C GLN A 14 -47.85 -23.46 -21.00
N LYS A 15 -46.82 -23.27 -21.83
CA LYS A 15 -45.44 -23.67 -21.50
C LYS A 15 -44.90 -22.90 -20.29
N LEU A 16 -45.22 -21.61 -20.18
CA LEU A 16 -44.86 -20.80 -19.01
C LEU A 16 -45.58 -21.25 -17.74
N GLN A 17 -46.87 -21.58 -17.81
CA GLN A 17 -47.59 -22.17 -16.67
C GLN A 17 -46.99 -23.51 -16.24
N ASN A 18 -46.63 -24.37 -17.18
CA ASN A 18 -45.96 -25.63 -16.89
C ASN A 18 -44.59 -25.40 -16.24
N ALA A 19 -43.81 -24.44 -16.72
CA ALA A 19 -42.52 -24.05 -16.14
C ALA A 19 -42.66 -23.52 -14.70
N ALA A 20 -43.78 -22.87 -14.38
CA ALA A 20 -44.07 -22.38 -13.03
C ALA A 20 -44.23 -23.52 -12.00
N ASN A 21 -44.73 -24.68 -12.43
CA ASN A 21 -44.83 -25.86 -11.57
C ASN A 21 -43.47 -26.40 -11.14
N PHE A 22 -42.43 -26.15 -11.93
CA PHE A 22 -41.04 -26.47 -11.64
C PHE A 22 -40.25 -25.30 -11.05
N ASN A 23 -40.95 -24.22 -10.64
CA ASN A 23 -40.36 -22.98 -10.10
C ASN A 23 -39.34 -22.30 -11.05
N LEU A 24 -39.47 -22.51 -12.37
CA LEU A 24 -38.61 -21.86 -13.36
C LEU A 24 -39.09 -20.44 -13.70
N VAL A 25 -40.37 -20.16 -13.45
CA VAL A 25 -40.98 -18.82 -13.56
C VAL A 25 -41.98 -18.61 -12.41
N PRO A 26 -42.33 -17.36 -12.05
CA PRO A 26 -43.33 -17.09 -11.02
C PRO A 26 -44.69 -17.73 -11.35
N ARG A 27 -45.39 -18.21 -10.33
CA ARG A 27 -46.71 -18.89 -10.47
C ARG A 27 -47.85 -17.90 -10.68
N ASP A 28 -47.67 -16.66 -10.27
CA ASP A 28 -48.54 -15.55 -10.57
C ASP A 28 -48.24 -15.00 -11.98
N LEU A 29 -49.23 -14.37 -12.63
CA LEU A 29 -49.07 -13.71 -13.94
C LEU A 29 -48.13 -12.47 -13.87
N GLY A 30 -47.40 -12.28 -12.77
CA GLY A 30 -46.47 -11.16 -12.55
C GLY A 30 -45.33 -11.09 -13.58
N TRP A 31 -45.00 -12.19 -14.25
CA TRP A 31 -44.07 -12.21 -15.39
C TRP A 31 -44.58 -11.46 -16.63
N LYS A 32 -45.90 -11.22 -16.75
CA LYS A 32 -46.48 -10.38 -17.82
C LYS A 32 -46.27 -8.88 -17.55
N ALA A 33 -45.98 -8.48 -16.32
CA ALA A 33 -45.58 -7.11 -16.03
C ALA A 33 -44.17 -6.87 -16.59
N PRO A 34 -43.91 -5.74 -17.27
CA PRO A 34 -42.57 -5.43 -17.76
C PRO A 34 -41.59 -5.35 -16.59
N PHE A 35 -40.72 -6.35 -16.47
CA PHE A 35 -39.68 -6.41 -15.44
C PHE A 35 -38.44 -5.57 -15.81
N ILE A 36 -38.30 -5.18 -17.08
CA ILE A 36 -37.26 -4.27 -17.56
C ILE A 36 -37.94 -3.02 -18.11
N LYS A 37 -37.79 -1.92 -17.40
CA LYS A 37 -38.04 -0.58 -17.92
C LYS A 37 -36.86 -0.20 -18.81
N VAL A 38 -37.12 0.08 -20.09
CA VAL A 38 -36.10 0.63 -20.99
C VAL A 38 -36.20 2.14 -20.91
N ASP A 39 -35.35 2.74 -20.08
CA ASP A 39 -35.19 4.20 -20.05
C ASP A 39 -34.35 4.64 -21.25
N LYS A 40 -34.72 5.75 -21.89
CA LYS A 40 -33.88 6.32 -22.94
C LYS A 40 -32.63 6.88 -22.27
N LEU A 41 -31.47 6.76 -22.92
CA LEU A 41 -30.19 7.27 -22.39
C LEU A 41 -30.27 8.75 -21.97
N GLN A 42 -31.01 9.56 -22.72
CA GLN A 42 -31.25 10.98 -22.44
C GLN A 42 -32.07 11.26 -21.17
N ASP A 43 -32.88 10.28 -20.74
CA ASP A 43 -33.76 10.38 -19.57
C ASP A 43 -33.05 9.85 -18.29
N ILE A 44 -31.91 9.18 -18.45
CA ILE A 44 -31.08 8.70 -17.34
C ILE A 44 -30.23 9.88 -16.84
N PRO A 45 -30.37 10.30 -15.56
CA PRO A 45 -29.55 11.37 -15.01
C PRO A 45 -28.08 11.05 -15.18
N LYS A 46 -27.31 12.04 -15.65
CA LYS A 46 -25.86 11.89 -15.72
C LYS A 46 -25.33 11.80 -14.29
N PRO A 47 -24.60 10.73 -13.92
CA PRO A 47 -24.05 10.64 -12.58
C PRO A 47 -22.98 11.71 -12.39
N PHE A 48 -22.82 12.19 -11.15
CA PHE A 48 -21.70 13.06 -10.82
C PHE A 48 -20.40 12.32 -11.06
N GLY A 49 -19.53 12.88 -11.91
CA GLY A 49 -18.17 12.39 -12.09
C GLY A 49 -17.27 12.76 -10.91
N HIS A 50 -16.00 12.39 -11.01
CA HIS A 50 -15.01 12.67 -9.96
C HIS A 50 -14.88 14.17 -9.66
N LYS A 51 -14.89 15.02 -10.69
CA LYS A 51 -14.74 16.47 -10.53
C LYS A 51 -15.94 17.07 -9.82
N GLU A 52 -17.14 16.71 -10.25
CA GLU A 52 -18.39 17.14 -9.62
C GLU A 52 -18.42 16.73 -8.14
N ARG A 53 -18.02 15.48 -7.81
CA ARG A 53 -17.92 15.02 -6.41
C ARG A 53 -16.91 15.82 -5.57
N CYS A 54 -15.84 16.35 -6.17
CA CYS A 54 -14.88 17.21 -5.45
C CYS A 54 -15.47 18.57 -5.06
N GLU A 55 -16.49 19.03 -5.78
CA GLU A 55 -17.13 20.33 -5.57
C GLU A 55 -18.24 20.28 -4.51
N LEU A 56 -18.72 19.08 -4.14
CA LEU A 56 -19.76 18.85 -3.13
C LEU A 56 -19.35 19.16 -1.68
N GLY A 57 -18.08 19.53 -1.44
CA GLY A 57 -17.62 19.86 -0.08
C GLY A 57 -17.44 18.66 0.85
N LEU A 58 -17.39 17.43 0.33
CA LEU A 58 -17.10 16.23 1.10
C LEU A 58 -15.72 16.32 1.78
N ASP A 59 -15.64 15.79 3.00
CA ASP A 59 -14.37 15.53 3.68
C ASP A 59 -13.46 14.66 2.80
N PHE A 60 -12.14 14.89 2.86
CA PHE A 60 -11.20 14.20 1.98
C PHE A 60 -11.20 12.69 2.21
N ASP A 61 -11.29 12.23 3.46
CA ASP A 61 -11.31 10.80 3.77
C ASP A 61 -12.60 10.15 3.27
N VAL A 62 -13.73 10.84 3.42
CA VAL A 62 -15.02 10.39 2.87
C VAL A 62 -14.93 10.26 1.36
N LEU A 63 -14.41 11.28 0.67
CA LEU A 63 -14.25 11.25 -0.78
C LEU A 63 -13.28 10.13 -1.21
N TYR A 64 -12.15 9.95 -0.51
CA TYR A 64 -11.22 8.86 -0.80
C TYR A 64 -11.89 7.49 -0.66
N MET A 65 -12.63 7.27 0.41
CA MET A 65 -13.35 6.02 0.67
C MET A 65 -14.50 5.79 -0.32
N LEU A 66 -15.18 6.86 -0.74
CA LEU A 66 -16.22 6.80 -1.76
C LEU A 66 -15.63 6.39 -3.11
N GLU A 67 -14.53 7.02 -3.53
CA GLU A 67 -13.82 6.64 -4.76
C GLU A 67 -13.25 5.22 -4.67
N SER A 68 -12.86 4.76 -3.48
CA SER A 68 -12.50 3.36 -3.24
C SER A 68 -13.63 2.40 -3.64
N VAL A 69 -14.82 2.56 -3.05
CA VAL A 69 -15.93 1.64 -3.33
C VAL A 69 -16.49 1.76 -4.75
N ILE A 70 -16.37 2.94 -5.38
CA ILE A 70 -16.72 3.16 -6.80
C ILE A 70 -15.71 2.46 -7.73
N SER A 71 -14.41 2.61 -7.49
CA SER A 71 -13.36 2.02 -8.35
C SER A 71 -13.39 0.49 -8.38
N TYR A 72 -13.88 -0.13 -7.30
CA TYR A 72 -14.11 -1.57 -7.21
C TYR A 72 -15.50 -2.00 -7.67
N HIS A 73 -16.34 -1.07 -8.13
CA HIS A 73 -17.73 -1.29 -8.55
C HIS A 73 -18.64 -1.90 -7.47
N TYR A 74 -18.28 -1.80 -6.19
CA TYR A 74 -19.15 -2.20 -5.08
C TYR A 74 -20.39 -1.32 -4.99
N ILE A 75 -20.26 -0.06 -5.38
CA ILE A 75 -21.37 0.82 -5.72
C ILE A 75 -21.17 1.34 -7.15
N ASN A 76 -22.23 1.84 -7.76
CA ASN A 76 -22.16 2.47 -9.07
C ASN A 76 -22.69 3.89 -8.97
N GLU A 77 -21.98 4.79 -9.63
CA GLU A 77 -22.24 6.22 -9.69
C GLU A 77 -23.65 6.59 -10.18
N TYR A 78 -24.28 5.77 -11.03
CA TYR A 78 -25.68 5.94 -11.45
C TYR A 78 -26.71 5.62 -10.34
N ASN A 79 -26.27 5.03 -9.22
CA ASN A 79 -27.12 4.78 -8.06
C ASN A 79 -26.87 5.79 -6.92
N LEU A 80 -26.15 6.88 -7.20
CA LEU A 80 -25.80 7.92 -6.23
C LEU A 80 -26.53 9.22 -6.62
N ASP A 81 -27.65 9.47 -5.96
CA ASP A 81 -28.47 10.67 -6.13
C ASP A 81 -28.11 11.78 -5.13
N ASP A 82 -28.77 12.93 -5.25
CA ASP A 82 -28.54 14.09 -4.38
C ASP A 82 -28.82 13.77 -2.90
N GLU A 83 -29.78 12.89 -2.61
CA GLU A 83 -30.09 12.45 -1.25
C GLU A 83 -28.93 11.63 -0.66
N PHE A 84 -28.35 10.73 -1.44
CA PHE A 84 -27.14 9.99 -1.05
C PHE A 84 -26.00 10.94 -0.69
N TYR A 85 -25.68 11.91 -1.55
CA TYR A 85 -24.59 12.85 -1.28
C TYR A 85 -24.87 13.76 -0.08
N SER A 86 -26.10 14.26 0.04
CA SER A 86 -26.52 15.05 1.21
C SER A 86 -26.32 14.26 2.50
N LYS A 87 -26.66 12.96 2.49
CA LYS A 87 -26.47 12.10 3.66
C LYS A 87 -25.00 11.88 4.02
N LEU A 88 -24.09 11.83 3.04
CA LEU A 88 -22.65 11.76 3.30
C LEU A 88 -22.10 13.05 3.91
N ILE A 89 -22.67 14.21 3.55
CA ILE A 89 -22.27 15.53 4.06
C ILE A 89 -22.78 15.75 5.49
N ASP A 90 -24.01 15.32 5.77
CA ASP A 90 -24.68 15.57 7.06
C ASP A 90 -24.14 14.70 8.22
N LEU A 91 -23.50 13.58 7.91
CA LEU A 91 -23.02 12.61 8.90
C LEU A 91 -21.54 12.82 9.22
N ASP A 92 -21.14 12.40 10.43
CA ASP A 92 -19.76 12.46 10.87
C ASP A 92 -18.82 11.69 9.90
N PRO A 93 -17.74 12.32 9.39
CA PRO A 93 -16.83 11.71 8.43
C PRO A 93 -16.23 10.37 8.89
N VAL A 94 -15.93 10.23 10.18
CA VAL A 94 -15.35 9.01 10.75
C VAL A 94 -16.33 7.85 10.61
N VAL A 95 -17.61 8.12 10.85
CA VAL A 95 -18.64 7.08 10.74
C VAL A 95 -18.88 6.71 9.29
N ILE A 96 -18.98 7.69 8.39
CA ILE A 96 -19.12 7.42 6.95
C ILE A 96 -17.94 6.60 6.42
N CYS A 97 -16.71 6.96 6.77
CA CYS A 97 -15.53 6.19 6.36
C CYS A 97 -15.61 4.75 6.85
N ALA A 98 -16.08 4.52 8.08
CA ALA A 98 -16.23 3.17 8.60
C ALA A 98 -17.36 2.38 7.91
N VAL A 99 -18.47 3.03 7.55
CA VAL A 99 -19.53 2.40 6.74
C VAL A 99 -18.99 2.00 5.37
N LEU A 100 -18.31 2.91 4.67
CA LEU A 100 -17.70 2.66 3.35
C LEU A 100 -16.60 1.58 3.43
N GLN A 101 -15.84 1.53 4.52
CA GLN A 101 -14.90 0.46 4.81
C GLN A 101 -15.62 -0.90 4.88
N MET A 102 -16.73 -0.99 5.60
CA MET A 102 -17.52 -2.22 5.71
C MET A 102 -18.09 -2.65 4.35
N LEU A 103 -18.54 -1.70 3.52
CA LEU A 103 -18.96 -2.00 2.14
C LEU A 103 -17.82 -2.60 1.32
N SER A 104 -16.62 -2.01 1.42
CA SER A 104 -15.44 -2.53 0.72
C SER A 104 -15.03 -3.92 1.21
N GLU A 105 -15.17 -4.20 2.51
CA GLU A 105 -14.84 -5.50 3.10
C GLU A 105 -15.83 -6.60 2.71
N ALA A 106 -17.11 -6.25 2.48
CA ALA A 106 -18.11 -7.19 2.00
C ALA A 106 -17.79 -7.73 0.59
N LYS A 107 -17.05 -6.97 -0.23
CA LYS A 107 -16.65 -7.31 -1.59
C LYS A 107 -17.84 -7.73 -2.48
N GLN A 108 -18.98 -7.09 -2.27
CA GLN A 108 -20.23 -7.40 -2.95
C GLN A 108 -20.84 -6.13 -3.54
N ARG A 109 -21.63 -6.31 -4.60
CA ARG A 109 -22.36 -5.22 -5.22
C ARG A 109 -23.54 -4.80 -4.35
N VAL A 110 -23.57 -3.52 -3.99
CA VAL A 110 -24.70 -2.84 -3.38
C VAL A 110 -25.50 -2.13 -4.47
N TRP A 111 -26.79 -2.48 -4.58
CA TRP A 111 -27.70 -1.93 -5.59
C TRP A 111 -28.42 -0.67 -5.14
N ASN A 112 -28.67 -0.52 -3.83
CA ASN A 112 -29.24 0.68 -3.21
C ASN A 112 -28.27 1.21 -2.14
N PRO A 113 -27.31 2.08 -2.51
CA PRO A 113 -26.28 2.57 -1.60
C PRO A 113 -26.84 3.34 -0.40
N LEU A 114 -27.84 4.21 -0.61
CA LEU A 114 -28.43 5.01 0.47
C LEU A 114 -29.11 4.12 1.52
N ALA A 115 -29.96 3.18 1.09
CA ALA A 115 -30.64 2.26 2.01
C ALA A 115 -29.63 1.41 2.80
N GLU A 116 -28.55 0.99 2.15
CA GLU A 116 -27.51 0.19 2.80
C GLU A 116 -26.71 1.00 3.84
N ILE A 117 -26.36 2.25 3.54
CA ILE A 117 -25.72 3.16 4.51
C ILE A 117 -26.64 3.35 5.73
N ILE A 118 -27.93 3.63 5.52
CA ILE A 118 -28.91 3.79 6.60
C ILE A 118 -29.04 2.49 7.41
N ARG A 119 -29.06 1.33 6.75
CA ARG A 119 -29.15 0.02 7.41
C ARG A 119 -27.94 -0.26 8.29
N ILE A 120 -26.73 0.01 7.79
CA ILE A 120 -25.49 -0.14 8.57
C ILE A 120 -25.48 0.88 9.72
N TRP A 121 -25.85 2.13 9.46
CA TRP A 121 -25.94 3.15 10.49
C TRP A 121 -26.87 2.73 11.65
N SER A 122 -28.10 2.32 11.33
CA SER A 122 -29.12 1.92 12.31
C SER A 122 -28.75 0.65 13.08
N ARG A 123 -28.08 -0.32 12.44
CA ARG A 123 -27.70 -1.59 13.08
C ARG A 123 -26.62 -1.41 14.15
N TRP A 124 -25.72 -0.44 13.96
CA TRP A 124 -24.53 -0.32 14.79
C TRP A 124 -24.63 0.75 15.88
N ASP A 125 -25.75 1.48 15.97
CA ASP A 125 -26.11 2.39 17.07
C ASP A 125 -24.92 3.24 17.56
N MET A 126 -24.22 3.87 16.60
CA MET A 126 -23.00 4.68 16.83
C MET A 126 -21.76 3.96 17.40
N LYS A 127 -21.81 2.64 17.68
CA LYS A 127 -20.67 1.84 18.18
C LYS A 127 -19.62 1.50 17.12
N VAL A 128 -19.81 1.97 15.89
CA VAL A 128 -18.82 1.88 14.80
C VAL A 128 -17.50 2.56 15.20
N ILE A 129 -17.53 3.45 16.19
CA ILE A 129 -16.40 4.21 16.69
C ILE A 129 -15.64 3.43 17.78
N LYS A 130 -14.93 2.37 17.38
CA LYS A 130 -13.70 2.01 18.10
C LYS A 130 -12.52 2.39 17.23
N LYS A 131 -11.92 3.56 17.49
CA LYS A 131 -10.61 3.91 16.94
C LYS A 131 -9.67 2.76 17.30
N ARG A 132 -9.30 1.94 16.31
CA ARG A 132 -8.28 0.92 16.50
C ARG A 132 -7.01 1.65 16.94
N SER A 133 -6.46 1.30 18.09
CA SER A 133 -5.16 1.82 18.51
C SER A 133 -4.12 1.35 17.50
N VAL A 134 -3.51 2.29 16.78
CA VAL A 134 -2.43 2.00 15.85
C VAL A 134 -1.12 2.06 16.65
N PRO A 135 -0.29 0.99 16.65
CA PRO A 135 0.99 1.02 17.33
C PRO A 135 1.85 2.20 16.86
N ASN A 136 2.67 2.78 17.75
CA ASN A 136 3.49 3.97 17.43
C ASN A 136 4.43 3.82 16.22
N HIS A 137 4.81 2.58 15.87
CA HIS A 137 5.65 2.28 14.72
C HIS A 137 4.86 2.00 13.42
N CYS A 138 3.53 2.06 13.48
CA CYS A 138 2.62 1.83 12.37
C CYS A 138 1.82 3.11 12.05
N ALA A 139 1.30 3.17 10.84
CA ALA A 139 0.38 4.23 10.42
C ALA A 139 -0.69 3.62 9.50
N LEU A 140 -1.85 4.27 9.45
CA LEU A 140 -2.88 3.99 8.47
C LEU A 140 -2.46 4.63 7.14
N LEU A 141 -2.11 3.81 6.15
CA LEU A 141 -1.53 4.28 4.89
C LEU A 141 -2.47 3.99 3.72
N ARG A 142 -2.62 4.99 2.85
CA ARG A 142 -3.42 4.93 1.63
C ARG A 142 -2.63 4.24 0.52
N LYS A 143 -3.34 3.51 -0.35
CA LYS A 143 -2.75 2.77 -1.46
C LYS A 143 -3.68 2.77 -2.66
N ILE A 144 -3.10 2.90 -3.84
CA ILE A 144 -3.77 2.64 -5.11
C ILE A 144 -3.05 1.55 -5.89
N VAL A 145 -3.83 0.81 -6.67
CA VAL A 145 -3.35 -0.16 -7.66
C VAL A 145 -3.68 0.38 -9.05
N VAL A 146 -2.66 0.58 -9.86
CA VAL A 146 -2.79 1.03 -11.24
C VAL A 146 -2.65 -0.19 -12.14
N THR A 147 -3.72 -0.51 -12.87
CA THR A 147 -3.73 -1.54 -13.91
C THR A 147 -3.69 -0.89 -15.29
N PRO A 148 -3.50 -1.65 -16.39
CA PRO A 148 -3.53 -1.09 -17.74
C PRO A 148 -4.81 -0.30 -18.06
N THR A 149 -5.96 -0.73 -17.54
CA THR A 149 -7.26 -0.11 -17.86
C THR A 149 -7.85 0.73 -16.72
N HIS A 150 -7.43 0.51 -15.47
CA HIS A 150 -8.08 1.15 -14.32
C HIS A 150 -7.11 1.66 -13.23
N ILE A 151 -7.64 2.43 -12.29
CA ILE A 151 -6.97 2.79 -11.03
C ILE A 151 -7.91 2.39 -9.90
N TYR A 152 -7.51 1.38 -9.13
CA TYR A 152 -8.25 0.91 -7.97
C TYR A 152 -7.74 1.62 -6.72
N ILE A 153 -8.63 2.31 -6.01
CA ILE A 153 -8.31 2.98 -4.76
C ILE A 153 -8.59 1.99 -3.63
N GLN A 154 -7.56 1.61 -2.88
CA GLN A 154 -7.69 0.68 -1.77
C GLN A 154 -8.04 1.42 -0.49
N THR A 155 -8.87 0.77 0.33
CA THR A 155 -9.09 1.24 1.70
C THR A 155 -7.77 1.36 2.46
N PRO A 156 -7.60 2.38 3.32
CA PRO A 156 -6.38 2.55 4.09
C PRO A 156 -6.07 1.33 4.96
N SER A 157 -4.80 0.90 5.01
CA SER A 157 -4.37 -0.27 5.77
C SER A 157 -3.29 0.09 6.78
N VAL A 158 -3.28 -0.58 7.94
CA VAL A 158 -2.24 -0.39 8.96
C VAL A 158 -0.96 -1.05 8.48
N GLU A 159 0.10 -0.28 8.36
CA GLU A 159 1.42 -0.77 7.94
C GLU A 159 2.53 -0.22 8.82
N THR A 160 3.63 -0.97 8.93
CA THR A 160 4.86 -0.49 9.58
C THR A 160 5.45 0.67 8.80
N THR A 161 5.64 1.79 9.50
CA THR A 161 6.18 3.04 8.95
C THR A 161 7.66 2.92 8.61
N ASN A 162 8.14 3.90 7.84
CA ASN A 162 9.56 4.14 7.61
C ASN A 162 9.93 5.53 8.15
N ARG A 163 11.22 5.85 8.11
CA ARG A 163 11.73 7.09 8.71
C ARG A 163 11.14 8.36 8.11
N VAL A 164 10.85 8.35 6.80
CA VAL A 164 10.28 9.48 6.08
C VAL A 164 8.87 9.76 6.59
N ILE A 165 8.02 8.72 6.64
CA ILE A 165 6.65 8.83 7.15
C ILE A 165 6.62 9.27 8.62
N ARG A 166 7.55 8.78 9.44
CA ARG A 166 7.64 9.19 10.84
C ARG A 166 8.08 10.64 11.03
N HIS A 167 9.02 11.11 10.22
CA HIS A 167 9.46 12.49 10.28
C HIS A 167 8.35 13.46 9.84
N TYR A 168 7.68 13.15 8.73
CA TYR A 168 6.57 13.93 8.19
C TYR A 168 5.21 13.42 8.67
N LYS A 169 5.08 13.06 9.96
CA LYS A 169 3.85 12.46 10.52
C LYS A 169 2.63 13.38 10.38
N GLU A 170 2.83 14.69 10.48
CA GLU A 170 1.79 15.71 10.35
C GLU A 170 1.26 15.81 8.91
N GLN A 171 2.09 15.45 7.93
CA GLN A 171 1.72 15.37 6.51
C GLN A 171 1.54 13.91 6.06
N SER A 172 1.30 12.98 6.99
CA SER A 172 1.16 11.55 6.70
C SER A 172 0.09 11.26 5.65
N GLU A 173 -0.99 12.04 5.64
CA GLU A 173 -2.04 11.99 4.63
C GLU A 173 -1.61 12.36 3.21
N GLY A 174 -0.52 13.11 3.09
CA GLY A 174 0.09 13.45 1.82
C GLY A 174 0.77 12.26 1.17
N PHE A 175 1.11 11.21 1.92
CA PHE A 175 1.77 10.03 1.37
C PHE A 175 0.76 9.00 0.87
N ILE A 176 1.05 8.43 -0.30
CA ILE A 176 0.27 7.32 -0.86
C ILE A 176 1.19 6.30 -1.51
N ARG A 177 0.85 5.02 -1.36
CA ARG A 177 1.50 3.94 -2.11
C ARG A 177 0.83 3.78 -3.47
N VAL A 178 1.64 3.70 -4.51
CA VAL A 178 1.19 3.38 -5.86
C VAL A 178 1.82 2.07 -6.27
N GLN A 179 1.00 1.08 -6.63
CA GLN A 179 1.45 -0.22 -7.12
C GLN A 179 0.96 -0.43 -8.55
N PHE A 180 1.85 -0.85 -9.44
CA PHE A 180 1.51 -1.18 -10.82
C PHE A 180 1.33 -2.69 -10.94
N MET A 181 0.19 -3.13 -11.48
CA MET A 181 -0.18 -4.56 -11.59
C MET A 181 -0.90 -4.80 -12.91
N ASP A 182 -1.07 -6.06 -13.32
CA ASP A 182 -2.03 -6.39 -14.37
C ASP A 182 -3.47 -6.46 -13.82
N GLU A 183 -4.46 -6.69 -14.69
CA GLU A 183 -5.88 -6.77 -14.28
C GLU A 183 -6.18 -7.97 -13.36
N GLY A 184 -5.31 -8.97 -13.35
CA GLY A 184 -5.40 -10.13 -12.46
C GLY A 184 -4.68 -9.92 -11.13
N TYR A 185 -4.22 -8.70 -10.82
CA TYR A 185 -3.37 -8.40 -9.65
C TYR A 185 -2.07 -9.21 -9.63
N ASN A 186 -1.52 -9.55 -10.79
CA ASN A 186 -0.19 -10.08 -10.92
C ASN A 186 0.80 -8.96 -11.26
N ARG A 187 2.09 -9.29 -11.23
CA ARG A 187 3.12 -8.38 -11.70
C ARG A 187 2.92 -8.14 -13.19
N VAL A 188 2.97 -6.88 -13.60
CA VAL A 188 3.08 -6.48 -15.00
C VAL A 188 4.29 -7.19 -15.59
N GLY A 189 4.06 -8.15 -16.49
CA GLY A 189 5.10 -9.02 -17.02
C GLY A 189 6.16 -8.24 -17.80
N GLY A 190 7.43 -8.44 -17.46
CA GLY A 190 8.56 -8.06 -18.32
C GLY A 190 8.81 -9.10 -19.42
N ALA A 191 8.63 -10.38 -19.09
CA ALA A 191 8.89 -11.53 -19.96
C ALA A 191 7.58 -12.11 -20.51
N GLY A 192 7.39 -11.94 -21.80
CA GLY A 192 6.23 -12.34 -22.60
C GLY A 192 6.45 -11.79 -24.00
N ASN A 193 6.10 -12.57 -25.04
CA ASN A 193 6.43 -12.40 -26.46
C ASN A 193 6.85 -10.97 -26.84
N GLU A 194 8.03 -10.82 -27.43
CA GLU A 194 8.56 -9.55 -27.98
C GLU A 194 7.57 -8.85 -28.93
N ASN A 195 6.61 -9.61 -29.48
CA ASN A 195 5.54 -9.14 -30.36
C ASN A 195 4.32 -8.50 -29.66
N MET A 196 4.24 -8.46 -28.32
CA MET A 196 3.20 -7.68 -27.64
C MET A 196 3.65 -6.23 -27.50
N ALA A 197 2.86 -5.29 -28.05
CA ALA A 197 3.07 -3.85 -27.91
C ALA A 197 2.92 -3.40 -26.44
N LYS A 198 3.99 -3.54 -25.66
CA LYS A 198 4.08 -3.13 -24.24
C LYS A 198 4.15 -1.61 -24.09
N ASP A 199 4.33 -0.87 -25.17
CA ASP A 199 4.48 0.59 -25.18
C ASP A 199 3.27 1.31 -24.58
N SER A 200 2.06 0.78 -24.74
CA SER A 200 0.86 1.36 -24.13
C SER A 200 0.87 1.22 -22.60
N ILE A 201 1.28 0.05 -22.10
CA ILE A 201 1.39 -0.23 -20.67
C ILE A 201 2.51 0.60 -20.05
N TYR A 202 3.70 0.58 -20.64
CA TYR A 202 4.83 1.39 -20.18
C TYR A 202 4.55 2.89 -20.30
N GLY A 203 3.87 3.31 -21.37
CA GLY A 203 3.41 4.69 -21.57
C GLY A 203 2.44 5.13 -20.47
N ARG A 204 1.50 4.26 -20.06
CA ARG A 204 0.62 4.54 -18.91
C ARG A 204 1.40 4.64 -17.61
N ILE A 205 2.27 3.67 -17.30
CA ILE A 205 3.12 3.69 -16.09
C ILE A 205 3.95 4.97 -16.05
N PHE A 206 4.63 5.29 -17.15
CA PHE A 206 5.46 6.49 -17.27
C PHE A 206 4.63 7.77 -17.12
N THR A 207 3.43 7.81 -17.70
CA THR A 207 2.51 8.95 -17.56
C THR A 207 2.12 9.17 -16.12
N ILE A 208 1.80 8.12 -15.37
CA ILE A 208 1.46 8.21 -13.94
C ILE A 208 2.67 8.64 -13.11
N LEU A 209 3.86 8.07 -13.36
CA LEU A 209 5.09 8.47 -12.68
C LEU A 209 5.45 9.95 -12.95
N LYS A 210 5.24 10.43 -14.18
CA LYS A 210 5.59 11.79 -14.59
C LYS A 210 4.54 12.83 -14.20
N ARG A 211 3.25 12.51 -14.34
CA ARG A 211 2.13 13.44 -14.13
C ARG A 211 1.47 13.28 -12.76
N GLY A 212 1.81 12.26 -11.99
CA GLY A 212 1.12 12.04 -10.73
C GLY A 212 -0.26 11.41 -10.87
N VAL A 213 -0.96 11.28 -9.74
CA VAL A 213 -2.36 10.80 -9.66
C VAL A 213 -3.20 11.83 -8.91
N GLN A 214 -4.36 12.17 -9.46
CA GLN A 214 -5.34 13.02 -8.78
C GLN A 214 -6.31 12.13 -8.01
N ILE A 215 -6.49 12.40 -6.72
CA ILE A 215 -7.58 11.84 -5.91
C ILE A 215 -8.19 12.98 -5.13
N GLY A 216 -9.46 13.28 -5.41
CA GLY A 216 -10.14 14.41 -4.80
C GLY A 216 -9.44 15.71 -5.18
N LYS A 217 -9.20 16.57 -4.19
CA LYS A 217 -8.46 17.82 -4.35
C LYS A 217 -6.94 17.65 -4.26
N LYS A 218 -6.42 16.45 -3.95
CA LYS A 218 -4.98 16.20 -3.77
C LYS A 218 -4.38 15.57 -5.04
N ARG A 219 -3.31 16.19 -5.56
CA ARG A 219 -2.49 15.63 -6.63
C ARG A 219 -1.21 15.05 -6.05
N TYR A 220 -1.04 13.75 -6.18
CA TYR A 220 0.11 13.02 -5.69
C TYR A 220 1.18 12.94 -6.77
N GLU A 221 2.40 13.38 -6.49
CA GLU A 221 3.56 13.31 -7.38
C GLU A 221 4.54 12.21 -6.94
N PHE A 222 5.31 11.66 -7.89
CA PHE A 222 6.27 10.61 -7.59
C PHE A 222 7.32 11.07 -6.58
N LEU A 223 7.53 10.27 -5.54
CA LEU A 223 8.50 10.53 -4.50
C LEU A 223 9.75 9.65 -4.65
N ALA A 224 9.60 8.35 -4.43
CA ALA A 224 10.69 7.38 -4.42
C ALA A 224 10.16 5.95 -4.30
N PHE A 225 11.04 4.94 -4.28
CA PHE A 225 10.69 3.56 -3.97
C PHE A 225 11.81 2.90 -3.18
N SER A 226 11.47 1.98 -2.27
CA SER A 226 12.44 1.06 -1.68
C SER A 226 12.68 -0.16 -2.60
N SER A 227 13.74 -0.92 -2.35
CA SER A 227 14.02 -2.14 -3.13
C SER A 227 12.95 -3.22 -2.97
N SER A 228 12.28 -3.31 -1.81
CA SER A 228 11.16 -4.25 -1.64
C SER A 228 9.95 -3.82 -2.43
N GLN A 229 9.61 -2.52 -2.37
CA GLN A 229 8.50 -1.96 -3.14
C GLN A 229 8.74 -2.12 -4.64
N LEU A 230 9.95 -1.85 -5.14
CA LEU A 230 10.26 -2.02 -6.55
C LEU A 230 10.04 -3.46 -7.03
N ARG A 231 10.41 -4.48 -6.22
CA ARG A 231 10.13 -5.89 -6.53
C ARG A 231 8.64 -6.17 -6.65
N GLU A 232 7.82 -5.48 -5.87
CA GLU A 232 6.37 -5.56 -5.89
C GLU A 232 5.75 -4.57 -6.89
N GLN A 233 6.56 -3.92 -7.73
CA GLN A 233 6.15 -2.87 -8.68
C GLN A 233 5.44 -1.69 -8.01
N GLY A 234 5.86 -1.40 -6.77
CA GLY A 234 5.35 -0.33 -5.93
C GLY A 234 6.32 0.84 -5.78
N CYS A 235 5.77 2.00 -5.45
CA CYS A 235 6.49 3.22 -5.14
C CYS A 235 5.65 4.14 -4.23
N TRP A 236 6.30 5.16 -3.70
CA TRP A 236 5.70 6.23 -2.92
C TRP A 236 5.45 7.44 -3.79
N PHE A 237 4.28 8.03 -3.60
CA PHE A 237 3.94 9.34 -4.09
C PHE A 237 3.60 10.24 -2.89
N PHE A 238 3.69 11.56 -3.10
CA PHE A 238 3.37 12.57 -2.09
C PHE A 238 2.50 13.67 -2.69
N ALA A 239 1.47 14.12 -1.98
CA ALA A 239 0.69 15.30 -2.35
C ALA A 239 1.34 16.56 -1.74
N PRO A 240 1.89 17.47 -2.56
CA PRO A 240 2.57 18.66 -2.05
C PRO A 240 1.66 19.57 -1.23
N THR A 241 2.26 20.22 -0.23
CA THR A 241 1.71 21.38 0.49
C THR A 241 2.45 22.65 0.06
N THR A 242 2.13 23.79 0.67
CA THR A 242 2.82 25.06 0.42
C THR A 242 4.33 24.95 0.66
N ASP A 243 4.74 24.25 1.73
CA ASP A 243 6.14 24.22 2.17
C ASP A 243 6.86 22.90 1.86
N ILE A 244 6.10 21.82 1.63
CA ILE A 244 6.64 20.46 1.51
C ILE A 244 6.22 19.86 0.18
N ASN A 245 7.19 19.33 -0.57
CA ASN A 245 6.97 18.62 -1.82
C ASN A 245 7.94 17.43 -1.93
N ALA A 246 7.85 16.63 -3.00
CA ALA A 246 8.71 15.46 -3.12
C ALA A 246 10.20 15.82 -3.25
N HIS A 247 10.55 17.01 -3.72
CA HIS A 247 11.93 17.46 -3.81
C HIS A 247 12.51 17.84 -2.43
N THR A 248 11.75 18.57 -1.60
CA THR A 248 12.19 18.93 -0.24
C THR A 248 12.33 17.68 0.63
N ILE A 249 11.40 16.73 0.52
CA ILE A 249 11.48 15.43 1.20
C ILE A 249 12.73 14.65 0.76
N ARG A 250 13.03 14.60 -0.54
CA ARG A 250 14.24 13.92 -1.06
C ARG A 250 15.53 14.59 -0.59
N THR A 251 15.54 15.91 -0.46
CA THR A 251 16.68 16.68 0.07
C THR A 251 16.93 16.38 1.55
N TRP A 252 15.86 16.22 2.33
CA TRP A 252 15.95 15.84 3.74
C TRP A 252 16.55 14.44 3.96
N MET A 253 16.35 13.50 3.02
CA MET A 253 16.82 12.12 3.20
C MET A 253 18.35 11.99 3.33
N GLY A 254 19.11 12.88 2.69
CA GLY A 254 20.57 12.86 2.71
C GLY A 254 21.17 13.39 1.41
N VAL A 255 22.50 13.29 1.30
CA VAL A 255 23.26 13.75 0.14
C VAL A 255 23.57 12.55 -0.78
N PHE A 256 23.02 12.59 -1.99
CA PHE A 256 23.18 11.50 -2.99
C PHE A 256 24.02 11.90 -4.20
N SER A 257 24.61 13.11 -4.20
CA SER A 257 25.30 13.70 -5.35
C SER A 257 26.57 12.95 -5.77
N HIS A 258 27.16 12.14 -4.88
CA HIS A 258 28.31 11.28 -5.15
C HIS A 258 27.94 10.07 -6.03
N GLU A 259 26.70 9.59 -5.97
CA GLU A 259 26.26 8.42 -6.72
C GLU A 259 25.78 8.82 -8.12
N LYS A 260 26.62 8.59 -9.13
CA LYS A 260 26.36 8.94 -10.53
C LYS A 260 25.52 7.91 -11.27
N VAL A 261 25.47 6.67 -10.78
CA VAL A 261 24.66 5.62 -11.40
C VAL A 261 23.21 5.77 -10.97
N VAL A 262 22.32 6.13 -11.91
CA VAL A 262 20.89 6.39 -11.64
C VAL A 262 20.22 5.28 -10.84
N ALA A 263 20.45 4.01 -11.21
CA ALA A 263 19.88 2.87 -10.51
C ALA A 263 20.37 2.79 -9.04
N LYS A 264 21.67 3.00 -8.80
CA LYS A 264 22.22 3.01 -7.45
C LYS A 264 21.72 4.21 -6.66
N HIS A 265 21.62 5.39 -7.28
CA HIS A 265 21.10 6.61 -6.68
C HIS A 265 19.67 6.39 -6.16
N ALA A 266 18.79 5.84 -6.99
CA ALA A 266 17.42 5.49 -6.59
C ALA A 266 17.40 4.47 -5.44
N ILE A 267 18.27 3.44 -5.47
CA ILE A 267 18.41 2.47 -4.38
C ILE A 267 18.92 3.13 -3.09
N ARG A 268 19.81 4.13 -3.16
CA ARG A 268 20.29 4.87 -1.97
C ARG A 268 19.16 5.62 -1.30
N MET A 269 18.43 6.41 -2.07
CA MET A 269 17.24 7.14 -1.63
C MET A 269 16.17 6.19 -1.06
N GLY A 270 15.93 5.06 -1.73
CA GLY A 270 14.99 4.04 -1.33
C GLY A 270 15.25 3.40 0.03
N GLN A 271 16.47 3.49 0.57
CA GLN A 271 16.79 2.95 1.89
C GLN A 271 16.00 3.66 3.01
N CYS A 272 15.69 4.95 2.86
CA CYS A 272 14.89 5.72 3.82
C CYS A 272 13.43 5.22 3.91
N PHE A 273 12.97 4.46 2.91
CA PHE A 273 11.63 3.87 2.87
C PHE A 273 11.58 2.41 3.32
N SER A 274 12.66 1.91 3.94
CA SER A 274 12.63 0.59 4.59
C SER A 274 11.66 0.64 5.78
N SER A 275 10.72 -0.31 5.87
CA SER A 275 9.92 -0.47 7.08
C SER A 275 10.83 -0.87 8.25
N THR A 276 10.91 -0.01 9.25
CA THR A 276 11.85 -0.11 10.37
C THR A 276 11.17 0.35 11.66
N ARG A 277 11.67 -0.12 12.80
CA ARG A 277 11.28 0.38 14.13
C ARG A 277 12.38 1.30 14.65
N PRO A 278 12.11 2.59 14.96
CA PRO A 278 13.09 3.44 15.61
C PRO A 278 13.32 2.93 17.04
N VAL A 279 14.58 2.82 17.46
CA VAL A 279 14.93 2.24 18.76
C VAL A 279 15.67 3.21 19.67
N TYR A 280 16.52 4.08 19.11
CA TYR A 280 17.33 5.01 19.89
C TYR A 280 17.78 6.18 19.02
N THR A 281 17.80 7.41 19.55
CA THR A 281 18.41 8.56 18.86
C THR A 281 19.76 8.84 19.48
N LEU A 282 20.82 8.55 18.73
CA LEU A 282 22.20 8.69 19.15
C LEU A 282 22.63 10.16 19.12
N GLN A 283 23.55 10.52 20.03
CA GLN A 283 24.35 11.73 19.89
C GLN A 283 25.54 11.46 18.96
N GLU A 284 26.12 12.51 18.38
CA GLU A 284 27.27 12.38 17.47
C GLU A 284 28.47 11.70 18.14
N ASP A 285 28.69 11.98 19.43
CA ASP A 285 29.78 11.42 20.23
C ASP A 285 29.49 10.03 20.83
N GLU A 286 28.31 9.46 20.54
CA GLU A 286 27.98 8.05 20.82
C GLU A 286 28.23 7.14 19.61
N VAL A 287 28.60 7.73 18.45
CA VAL A 287 28.92 7.02 17.22
C VAL A 287 30.40 7.15 16.90
N GLU A 288 31.07 6.02 16.74
CA GLU A 288 32.47 5.97 16.36
C GLU A 288 32.63 5.32 14.97
N TYR A 289 33.58 5.81 14.18
CA TYR A 289 33.88 5.25 12.88
C TYR A 289 35.19 4.47 12.94
N ILE A 290 35.15 3.19 12.54
CA ILE A 290 36.29 2.27 12.61
C ILE A 290 36.58 1.64 11.23
N GLU A 291 37.85 1.37 10.96
CA GLU A 291 38.30 0.83 9.67
C GLU A 291 37.84 -0.61 9.42
N ASP A 292 37.37 -0.89 8.21
CA ASP A 292 37.03 -2.25 7.77
C ASP A 292 38.18 -3.25 8.00
N VAL A 293 37.84 -4.45 8.47
CA VAL A 293 38.78 -5.55 8.63
C VAL A 293 39.11 -6.11 7.25
N LYS A 294 40.33 -5.88 6.78
CA LYS A 294 40.81 -6.31 5.46
C LYS A 294 41.95 -7.30 5.59
N HIS A 295 41.93 -8.33 4.75
CA HIS A 295 43.02 -9.29 4.64
C HIS A 295 43.13 -9.76 3.18
N ASN A 296 44.34 -9.78 2.62
CA ASN A 296 44.62 -10.13 1.22
C ASN A 296 43.73 -9.39 0.20
N GLY A 297 43.42 -8.12 0.45
CA GLY A 297 42.59 -7.29 -0.43
C GLY A 297 41.07 -7.50 -0.31
N TYR A 298 40.62 -8.44 0.52
CA TYR A 298 39.20 -8.70 0.77
C TYR A 298 38.73 -8.06 2.08
N THR A 299 37.51 -7.55 2.09
CA THR A 299 36.85 -6.99 3.27
C THR A 299 36.06 -8.07 4.02
N PHE A 300 36.51 -8.46 5.21
CA PHE A 300 35.89 -9.49 6.05
C PHE A 300 34.78 -8.96 6.95
N SER A 301 34.69 -7.63 7.10
CA SER A 301 33.66 -6.96 7.89
C SER A 301 32.61 -6.24 7.03
N ASP A 302 32.45 -6.60 5.76
CA ASP A 302 31.58 -5.87 4.83
C ASP A 302 30.14 -5.83 5.36
N GLY A 303 29.68 -4.62 5.70
CA GLY A 303 28.34 -4.41 6.21
C GLY A 303 28.17 -4.72 7.70
N VAL A 304 29.23 -5.02 8.47
CA VAL A 304 29.15 -5.42 9.89
C VAL A 304 29.83 -4.41 10.81
N GLY A 305 29.03 -3.77 11.66
CA GLY A 305 29.47 -2.83 12.69
C GLY A 305 29.21 -3.40 14.08
N LYS A 306 29.36 -2.58 15.12
CA LYS A 306 29.22 -3.02 16.51
C LYS A 306 28.22 -2.16 17.27
N ILE A 307 27.58 -2.76 18.27
CA ILE A 307 26.64 -2.12 19.19
C ILE A 307 27.04 -2.43 20.63
N SER A 308 26.90 -1.48 21.54
CA SER A 308 27.22 -1.71 22.95
C SER A 308 26.20 -2.66 23.61
N PRO A 309 26.61 -3.44 24.63
CA PRO A 309 25.71 -4.32 25.35
C PRO A 309 24.53 -3.58 26.00
N GLU A 310 24.74 -2.36 26.47
CA GLU A 310 23.72 -1.50 27.08
C GLU A 310 22.65 -1.11 26.06
N LEU A 311 23.08 -0.61 24.89
CA LEU A 311 22.14 -0.25 23.83
C LEU A 311 21.41 -1.49 23.29
N ALA A 312 22.11 -2.63 23.17
CA ALA A 312 21.48 -3.90 22.77
C ALA A 312 20.36 -4.34 23.73
N LYS A 313 20.54 -4.12 25.05
CA LYS A 313 19.49 -4.36 26.06
C LYS A 313 18.32 -3.40 25.90
N GLU A 314 18.56 -2.11 25.70
CA GLU A 314 17.50 -1.12 25.46
C GLU A 314 16.67 -1.46 24.21
N VAL A 315 17.35 -1.84 23.13
CA VAL A 315 16.70 -2.31 21.90
C VAL A 315 15.82 -3.52 22.18
N ALA A 316 16.31 -4.49 22.97
CA ALA A 316 15.54 -5.68 23.31
C ALA A 316 14.27 -5.36 24.10
N VAL A 317 14.33 -4.44 25.07
CA VAL A 317 13.17 -3.96 25.83
C VAL A 317 12.15 -3.30 24.91
N LEU A 318 12.57 -2.36 24.05
CA LEU A 318 11.67 -1.65 23.14
C LEU A 318 11.04 -2.56 22.09
N LEU A 319 11.77 -3.59 21.66
CA LEU A 319 11.28 -4.59 20.73
C LEU A 319 10.48 -5.72 21.40
N GLU A 320 10.31 -5.68 22.73
CA GLU A 320 9.60 -6.69 23.54
C GLU A 320 10.21 -8.11 23.40
N LEU A 321 11.54 -8.18 23.35
CA LEU A 321 12.29 -9.44 23.24
C LEU A 321 12.63 -10.00 24.62
N LYS A 322 12.66 -11.33 24.73
CA LYS A 322 12.99 -12.03 26.00
C LYS A 322 14.43 -11.79 26.46
N SER A 323 15.36 -11.61 25.52
CA SER A 323 16.77 -11.36 25.78
C SER A 323 17.38 -10.52 24.65
N PRO A 324 18.51 -9.83 24.90
CA PRO A 324 19.25 -9.13 23.87
C PRO A 324 19.70 -10.09 22.76
N PRO A 325 19.33 -9.85 21.49
CA PRO A 325 19.80 -10.65 20.38
C PRO A 325 21.25 -10.32 20.06
N SER A 326 22.01 -11.29 19.53
CA SER A 326 23.44 -11.11 19.24
C SER A 326 23.70 -10.22 18.01
N ALA A 327 22.73 -10.12 17.10
CA ALA A 327 22.85 -9.30 15.89
C ALA A 327 21.56 -8.55 15.52
N PHE A 328 21.74 -7.37 14.92
CA PHE A 328 20.67 -6.44 14.56
C PHE A 328 20.83 -5.99 13.12
N GLN A 329 19.87 -6.29 12.25
CA GLN A 329 19.80 -5.67 10.94
C GLN A 329 19.25 -4.25 11.09
N PHE A 330 20.02 -3.25 10.66
CA PHE A 330 19.74 -1.86 11.01
C PHE A 330 19.77 -0.88 9.82
N ARG A 331 19.29 0.33 10.12
CA ARG A 331 19.50 1.58 9.40
C ARG A 331 19.90 2.66 10.41
N LEU A 332 20.83 3.52 10.02
CA LEU A 332 21.25 4.71 10.79
C LEU A 332 21.76 5.75 9.79
N GLY A 333 21.09 6.90 9.65
CA GLY A 333 21.45 7.85 8.59
C GLY A 333 21.50 7.18 7.20
N GLY A 334 22.62 7.37 6.49
CA GLY A 334 22.91 6.66 5.24
C GLY A 334 23.69 5.34 5.42
N ALA A 335 23.88 4.88 6.65
CA ALA A 335 24.48 3.60 6.97
C ALA A 335 23.43 2.46 7.02
N LYS A 336 23.86 1.29 6.54
CA LYS A 336 23.09 0.06 6.65
C LYS A 336 23.99 -1.16 6.85
N GLY A 337 23.41 -2.19 7.46
CA GLY A 337 24.04 -3.50 7.54
C GLY A 337 23.53 -4.29 8.72
N VAL A 338 24.48 -4.93 9.41
CA VAL A 338 24.29 -5.64 10.67
C VAL A 338 25.15 -4.99 11.75
N LEU A 339 24.62 -4.89 12.96
CA LEU A 339 25.41 -4.62 14.18
C LEU A 339 25.48 -5.89 15.00
N THR A 340 26.65 -6.19 15.56
CA THR A 340 26.85 -7.27 16.53
C THR A 340 27.27 -6.70 17.88
N ILE A 341 26.86 -7.34 18.97
CA ILE A 341 27.27 -6.91 20.32
C ILE A 341 28.79 -7.03 20.45
N ASP A 342 29.45 -5.99 20.97
CA ASP A 342 30.86 -6.03 21.37
C ASP A 342 31.01 -5.60 22.83
N GLU A 343 31.39 -6.55 23.68
CA GLU A 343 31.59 -6.34 25.12
C GLU A 343 32.67 -5.30 25.44
N ARG A 344 33.57 -5.00 24.51
CA ARG A 344 34.59 -3.95 24.69
C ARG A 344 33.99 -2.54 24.74
N LEU A 345 32.76 -2.37 24.27
CA LEU A 345 32.01 -1.11 24.34
C LEU A 345 31.28 -0.94 25.68
N ALA A 346 31.24 -1.97 26.52
CA ALA A 346 30.58 -1.91 27.81
C ALA A 346 31.19 -0.80 28.68
N ASN A 347 30.34 -0.06 29.38
CA ASN A 347 30.73 1.08 30.22
C ASN A 347 31.50 2.21 29.48
N THR A 348 31.43 2.25 28.14
CA THR A 348 31.95 3.37 27.35
C THR A 348 30.81 4.30 26.93
N LYS A 349 31.15 5.51 26.47
CA LYS A 349 30.18 6.43 25.86
C LYS A 349 29.73 5.98 24.46
N ILE A 350 30.56 5.19 23.78
CA ILE A 350 30.31 4.75 22.41
C ILE A 350 29.25 3.65 22.41
N LYS A 351 28.15 3.90 21.69
CA LYS A 351 27.03 2.97 21.57
C LYS A 351 27.03 2.21 20.25
N VAL A 352 27.53 2.82 19.18
CA VAL A 352 27.59 2.21 17.85
C VAL A 352 28.93 2.50 17.21
N GLN A 353 29.58 1.45 16.68
CA GLN A 353 30.74 1.61 15.79
C GLN A 353 30.33 1.27 14.36
N LEU A 354 30.52 2.21 13.44
CA LEU A 354 30.24 2.06 12.01
C LEU A 354 31.51 1.88 11.19
N ARG A 355 31.39 1.20 10.05
CA ARG A 355 32.48 1.00 9.09
C ARG A 355 32.20 1.70 7.75
N PRO A 356 33.24 2.06 6.98
CA PRO A 356 33.07 2.62 5.63
C PRO A 356 32.18 1.75 4.73
N SER A 357 32.34 0.42 4.76
CA SER A 357 31.49 -0.51 4.02
C SER A 357 30.00 -0.41 4.36
N GLN A 358 29.59 0.13 5.51
CA GLN A 358 28.19 0.30 5.88
C GLN A 358 27.59 1.61 5.36
N ILE A 359 28.40 2.66 5.18
CA ILE A 359 27.98 4.01 4.85
C ILE A 359 27.74 4.11 3.34
N LYS A 360 26.48 4.35 2.94
CA LYS A 360 26.09 4.35 1.54
C LYS A 360 25.91 5.76 0.97
N PHE A 361 25.64 6.72 1.83
CA PHE A 361 25.51 8.14 1.53
C PHE A 361 25.61 8.94 2.84
N GLU A 362 25.85 10.24 2.74
CA GLU A 362 25.96 11.13 3.89
C GLU A 362 24.56 11.55 4.38
N SER A 363 24.36 11.56 5.71
CA SER A 363 23.10 11.97 6.33
C SER A 363 23.35 12.40 7.78
N LYS A 364 22.64 13.45 8.22
CA LYS A 364 22.67 13.93 9.62
C LYS A 364 21.74 13.16 10.56
N HIS A 365 21.04 12.15 10.05
CA HIS A 365 20.02 11.44 10.83
C HIS A 365 20.64 10.37 11.74
N LEU A 366 20.53 10.57 13.05
CA LEU A 366 21.17 9.73 14.07
C LEU A 366 20.22 8.79 14.83
N THR A 367 18.96 8.67 14.41
CA THR A 367 18.08 7.62 14.96
C THR A 367 18.48 6.26 14.39
N LEU A 368 18.85 5.35 15.29
CA LEU A 368 19.04 3.94 15.01
C LEU A 368 17.67 3.30 14.82
N GLU A 369 17.54 2.54 13.74
CA GLU A 369 16.30 1.89 13.36
C GLU A 369 16.58 0.42 13.07
N VAL A 370 15.83 -0.47 13.72
CA VAL A 370 15.98 -1.92 13.57
C VAL A 370 14.94 -2.44 12.59
N ILE A 371 15.40 -3.26 11.65
CA ILE A 371 14.55 -3.99 10.70
C ILE A 371 14.19 -5.35 11.29
N ARG A 372 15.22 -6.10 11.69
CA ARG A 372 15.12 -7.47 12.21
C ARG A 372 16.26 -7.73 13.18
N THR A 373 16.06 -8.69 14.05
CA THR A 373 17.06 -9.17 14.99
C THR A 373 17.39 -10.63 14.69
N SER A 374 18.53 -11.12 15.20
CA SER A 374 18.90 -12.53 15.09
C SER A 374 17.85 -13.41 15.79
N THR A 375 17.25 -14.32 15.04
CA THR A 375 16.29 -15.31 15.55
C THR A 375 16.55 -16.66 14.89
N TYR A 376 16.17 -17.75 15.57
CA TYR A 376 16.18 -19.07 14.95
C TYR A 376 15.05 -19.17 13.93
N ILE A 377 15.38 -19.63 12.72
CA ILE A 377 14.42 -19.91 11.65
C ILE A 377 14.68 -21.31 11.09
N HIS A 378 13.62 -22.02 10.73
CA HIS A 378 13.76 -23.30 10.04
C HIS A 378 14.32 -23.07 8.63
N GLY A 379 15.40 -23.78 8.29
CA GLY A 379 15.96 -23.80 6.94
C GLY A 379 15.24 -24.82 6.08
N TYR A 380 14.93 -24.44 4.84
CA TYR A 380 14.37 -25.34 3.83
C TYR A 380 15.20 -25.25 2.55
N LEU A 381 15.31 -26.37 1.83
CA LEU A 381 15.92 -26.36 0.51
C LEU A 381 14.94 -25.74 -0.49
N ASN A 382 15.38 -24.67 -1.15
CA ASN A 382 14.66 -24.12 -2.30
C ASN A 382 15.17 -24.79 -3.59
N ARG A 383 14.40 -24.69 -4.67
CA ARG A 383 14.75 -25.30 -5.97
C ARG A 383 16.12 -24.87 -6.47
N GLN A 384 16.51 -23.61 -6.26
CA GLN A 384 17.81 -23.10 -6.70
C GLN A 384 18.98 -23.80 -6.00
N VAL A 385 18.89 -23.99 -4.68
CA VAL A 385 19.92 -24.71 -3.91
C VAL A 385 19.94 -26.18 -4.31
N ILE A 386 18.78 -26.83 -4.50
CA ILE A 386 18.72 -28.21 -4.97
C ILE A 386 19.46 -28.36 -6.30
N THR A 387 19.14 -27.53 -7.30
CA THR A 387 19.82 -27.55 -8.60
C THR A 387 21.33 -27.37 -8.47
N LEU A 388 21.79 -26.47 -7.59
CA LEU A 388 23.21 -26.28 -7.33
C LEU A 388 23.84 -27.55 -6.74
N LEU A 389 23.21 -28.16 -5.74
CA LEU A 389 23.69 -29.40 -5.11
C LEU A 389 23.78 -30.55 -6.14
N SER A 390 22.75 -30.73 -6.96
CA SER A 390 22.74 -31.75 -8.02
C SER A 390 23.86 -31.49 -9.04
N SER A 391 24.11 -30.22 -9.42
CA SER A 391 25.20 -29.86 -10.34
C SER A 391 26.60 -30.12 -9.77
N LEU A 392 26.73 -30.15 -8.44
CA LEU A 392 27.96 -30.50 -7.73
C LEU A 392 28.07 -32.02 -7.47
N GLY A 393 27.17 -32.83 -8.03
CA GLY A 393 27.22 -34.29 -7.96
C GLY A 393 26.56 -34.92 -6.74
N ILE A 394 25.80 -34.15 -5.96
CA ILE A 394 24.97 -34.71 -4.89
C ILE A 394 23.79 -35.43 -5.54
N LYS A 395 23.61 -36.73 -5.22
CA LYS A 395 22.54 -37.54 -5.80
C LYS A 395 21.17 -37.05 -5.33
N ASP A 396 20.27 -36.89 -6.28
CA ASP A 396 18.85 -36.70 -6.01
C ASP A 396 18.31 -37.99 -5.36
N GLN A 397 17.42 -37.86 -4.37
CA GLN A 397 16.74 -39.00 -3.72
C GLN A 397 15.49 -39.41 -4.48
#